data_AF-A0A6P0RRD1-F1
#
_entry.id   AF-A0A6P0RRD1-F1
#
_cell.length_a   1.000
_cell.length_b   1.000
_cell.length_c   1.000
_cell.angle_alpha   90.00
_cell.angle_beta   90.00
_cell.angle_gamma   90.00
#
_symmetry.space_group_name_H-M   'P 1'
#
loop_
_entity.id
_entity.type
_entity.pdbx_description
1 polymer ?
#
loop_
_entity_poly.entity_id
_entity_poly.type
_entity_poly.pdbx_seq_one_letter_code
_entity_poly.pdbx_strand_id
1 'polypeptide(L)'
;MLKFEAQKSDLRFEATATGELIIIPPTGGSTSERNADLTFQLQAWNRQMYLGKVFDSNGGFELPDGAKRAPDSSWVKLGQEAFLED
;
A
#
# COMPACT_ATOMS: atom_id res chain seq x y z
N MET A 1 20.44 -17.36 14.28
CA MET A 1 19.43 -16.42 14.82
C MET A 1 20.01 -15.02 14.72
N LEU A 2 19.73 -14.31 13.62
CA LEU A 2 20.13 -12.91 13.47
C LEU A 2 19.19 -12.08 14.34
N LYS A 3 19.76 -11.37 15.32
CA LYS A 3 19.02 -10.42 16.15
C LYS A 3 18.70 -9.21 15.27
N PHE A 4 17.42 -9.06 14.94
CA PHE A 4 16.87 -7.86 14.34
C PHE A 4 16.65 -6.85 15.46
N GLU A 5 17.57 -5.91 15.64
CA GLU A 5 17.33 -4.76 16.52
C GLU A 5 16.32 -3.82 15.84
N ALA A 6 15.14 -3.77 16.45
CA ALA A 6 14.04 -2.88 16.12
C ALA A 6 14.46 -1.42 16.39
N GLN A 7 15.06 -0.80 15.38
CA GLN A 7 15.14 0.65 15.26
C GLN A 7 14.91 1.05 13.80
N LYS A 8 13.79 0.59 13.23
CA LYS A 8 13.37 0.88 11.86
C LYS A 8 11.83 0.95 11.78
N SER A 9 11.26 1.96 12.44
CA SER A 9 9.82 2.26 12.37
C SER A 9 9.34 2.62 10.96
N ASP A 10 10.28 2.93 10.04
CA ASP A 10 9.98 3.41 8.69
C ASP A 10 10.07 2.32 7.61
N LEU A 11 10.43 1.08 7.99
CA LEU A 11 10.43 -0.03 7.02
C LEU A 11 9.02 -0.53 6.77
N ARG A 12 8.70 -0.69 5.49
CA ARG A 12 7.47 -1.32 5.03
C ARG A 12 7.75 -2.76 4.62
N PHE A 13 6.83 -3.65 4.97
CA PHE A 13 6.95 -5.08 4.69
C PHE A 13 5.83 -5.51 3.75
N GLU A 14 6.20 -6.21 2.69
CA GLU A 14 5.28 -6.89 1.78
C GLU A 14 5.58 -8.39 1.78
N ALA A 15 4.65 -9.20 1.31
CA ALA A 15 4.84 -10.64 1.12
C ALA A 15 4.38 -11.07 -0.27
N THR A 16 5.15 -11.94 -0.93
CA THR A 16 4.70 -12.63 -2.14
C THR A 16 3.64 -13.69 -1.80
N ALA A 17 2.93 -14.18 -2.81
CA ALA A 17 1.96 -15.27 -2.66
C ALA A 17 2.59 -16.56 -2.10
N THR A 18 3.90 -16.75 -2.28
CA THR A 18 4.66 -17.90 -1.76
C THR A 18 5.20 -17.68 -0.35
N GLY A 19 4.92 -16.53 0.27
CA GLY A 19 5.33 -16.19 1.63
C GLY A 19 6.74 -15.59 1.75
N GLU A 20 7.34 -15.13 0.64
CA GLU A 20 8.63 -14.46 0.67
C GLU A 20 8.48 -13.02 1.17
N LEU A 21 9.26 -12.65 2.18
CA LEU A 21 9.25 -11.31 2.75
C LEU A 21 10.01 -10.33 1.84
N ILE A 22 9.32 -9.27 1.41
CA ILE A 22 9.89 -8.15 0.69
C ILE A 22 10.03 -6.98 1.68
N ILE A 23 11.23 -6.42 1.76
CA ILE A 23 11.52 -5.25 2.58
C ILE A 23 11.58 -4.03 1.66
N ILE A 24 10.63 -3.12 1.82
CA ILE A 24 10.56 -1.87 1.07
C ILE A 24 11.23 -0.78 1.92
N PRO A 25 12.33 -0.15 1.45
CA PRO A 25 12.94 0.97 2.15
C PRO A 25 12.03 2.22 2.10
N PRO A 26 12.23 3.20 3.01
CA PRO A 26 11.54 4.48 2.93
C PRO A 26 11.78 5.15 1.58
N THR A 27 10.73 5.74 1.02
CA THR A 27 10.81 6.50 -0.23
C THR A 27 11.43 7.88 -0.01
N GLY A 28 12.30 8.32 -0.93
CA GLY A 28 12.82 9.69 -0.93
C GLY A 28 11.77 10.74 -1.32
N GLY A 29 12.08 12.01 -1.10
CA GLY A 29 11.14 13.13 -1.29
C GLY A 29 10.49 13.20 -2.68
N SER A 30 11.26 12.98 -3.75
CA SER A 30 10.71 13.01 -5.13
C SER A 30 9.73 11.86 -5.40
N THR A 31 9.98 10.66 -4.85
CA THR A 31 9.03 9.55 -4.93
C THR A 31 7.79 9.85 -4.10
N SER A 32 7.95 10.42 -2.90
CA SER A 32 6.84 10.85 -2.05
C SER A 32 5.95 11.90 -2.74
N GLU A 33 6.55 12.91 -3.38
CA GLU A 33 5.83 13.93 -4.16
C GLU A 33 5.01 13.29 -5.30
N ARG A 34 5.61 12.36 -6.05
CA ARG A 34 4.90 11.64 -7.12
C ARG A 34 3.76 10.78 -6.59
N ASN A 35 3.97 10.07 -5.49
CA ASN A 35 2.93 9.24 -4.86
C ASN A 35 1.75 10.10 -4.38
N ALA A 36 2.05 11.29 -3.83
CA ALA A 36 1.03 12.25 -3.41
C ALA A 36 0.21 12.77 -4.61
N ASP A 37 0.86 13.12 -5.71
CA ASP A 37 0.17 13.56 -6.94
C ASP A 37 -0.68 12.44 -7.56
N LEU A 38 -0.15 11.22 -7.64
CA LEU A 38 -0.91 10.05 -8.09
C LEU A 38 -2.15 9.79 -7.24
N THR A 39 -2.00 9.82 -5.92
CA THR A 39 -3.12 9.63 -4.98
C THR A 39 -4.15 10.74 -5.13
N PHE A 40 -3.71 11.99 -5.30
CA PHE A 40 -4.60 13.12 -5.52
C PHE A 40 -5.42 12.95 -6.81
N GLN A 41 -4.78 12.64 -7.93
CA GLN A 41 -5.46 12.47 -9.22
C GLN A 41 -6.49 11.33 -9.15
N LEU A 42 -6.13 10.20 -8.54
CA LEU A 42 -7.02 9.06 -8.37
C LEU A 42 -8.21 9.39 -7.47
N GLN A 43 -7.96 10.10 -6.36
CA GLN A 43 -9.00 10.56 -5.44
C GLN A 43 -9.94 11.59 -6.06
N ALA A 44 -9.40 12.50 -6.89
CA ALA A 44 -10.18 13.51 -7.60
C ALA A 44 -11.13 12.84 -8.62
N TRP A 45 -10.63 11.88 -9.39
CA TRP A 45 -11.45 11.07 -10.29
C TRP A 45 -12.54 10.29 -9.51
N ASN A 46 -12.16 9.60 -8.43
CA ASN A 46 -13.12 8.79 -7.67
C ASN A 46 -14.21 9.66 -7.00
N ARG A 47 -13.92 10.90 -6.62
CA ARG A 47 -14.94 11.85 -6.11
C ARG A 47 -15.95 12.28 -7.17
N GLN A 48 -15.64 12.15 -8.46
CA GLN A 48 -16.60 12.40 -9.52
C GLN A 48 -17.46 11.16 -9.81
N MET A 49 -16.86 9.98 -9.69
CA MET A 49 -17.51 8.72 -10.05
C MET A 49 -18.27 8.05 -8.90
N TYR A 50 -17.84 8.25 -7.65
CA TYR A 50 -18.38 7.64 -6.43
C TYR A 50 -18.44 6.09 -6.48
N LEU A 51 -17.48 5.46 -7.16
CA LEU A 51 -17.49 4.01 -7.40
C LEU A 51 -16.68 3.20 -6.37
N GLY A 52 -15.86 3.84 -5.54
CA GLY A 52 -14.93 3.14 -4.66
C GLY A 52 -14.29 4.02 -3.59
N LYS A 53 -13.20 3.51 -3.01
CA LYS A 53 -12.34 4.16 -2.02
C LYS A 53 -10.91 4.20 -2.55
N VAL A 54 -10.21 5.30 -2.33
CA VAL A 54 -8.79 5.47 -2.69
C VAL A 54 -7.96 5.37 -1.42
N PHE A 55 -6.78 4.76 -1.55
CA PHE A 55 -5.83 4.54 -0.48
C PHE A 55 -4.47 5.09 -0.90
N ASP A 56 -3.76 5.65 0.07
CA ASP A 56 -2.43 6.21 -0.13
C ASP A 56 -1.38 5.09 -0.25
N SER A 57 -0.11 5.48 -0.26
CA SER A 57 1.00 4.54 -0.38
C SER A 57 1.18 3.62 0.82
N ASN A 58 0.44 3.76 1.92
CA ASN A 58 0.64 2.96 3.13
C ASN A 58 -0.47 1.92 3.36
N GLY A 59 -1.57 1.99 2.62
CA GLY A 59 -2.64 1.00 2.70
C GLY A 59 -2.17 -0.40 2.30
N GLY A 60 -2.27 -1.36 3.23
CA GLY A 60 -1.92 -2.76 2.99
C GLY A 60 -3.12 -3.60 2.55
N PHE A 61 -2.90 -4.46 1.57
CA PHE A 61 -3.91 -5.33 0.96
C PHE A 61 -3.46 -6.78 0.98
N GLU A 62 -4.39 -7.67 1.30
CA GLU A 62 -4.24 -9.11 1.00
C GLU A 62 -4.90 -9.39 -0.35
N LEU A 63 -4.11 -9.85 -1.31
CA LEU A 63 -4.57 -10.17 -2.65
C LEU A 63 -5.18 -11.60 -2.68
N PRO A 64 -6.02 -11.94 -3.68
CA PRO A 64 -6.66 -13.25 -3.74
C PRO A 64 -5.71 -14.45 -3.81
N ASP A 65 -4.46 -14.23 -4.23
CA ASP A 65 -3.40 -15.24 -4.26
C ASP A 65 -2.63 -15.35 -2.92
N GLY A 66 -3.05 -14.61 -1.88
CA GLY A 66 -2.42 -14.58 -0.56
C GLY A 66 -1.24 -13.60 -0.44
N ALA A 67 -0.86 -12.89 -1.52
CA ALA A 67 0.19 -11.88 -1.44
C ALA A 67 -0.26 -10.69 -0.59
N LYS A 68 0.65 -10.12 0.20
CA LYS A 68 0.41 -8.91 1.01
C LYS A 68 1.18 -7.75 0.44
N ARG A 69 0.49 -6.75 -0.12
CA ARG A 69 1.11 -5.65 -0.87
C ARG A 69 0.58 -4.32 -0.41
N ALA A 70 1.39 -3.28 -0.54
CA ALA A 70 1.01 -1.92 -0.23
C ALA A 70 1.47 -1.01 -1.39
N PRO A 71 0.65 -0.89 -2.45
CA PRO A 71 1.01 -0.12 -3.64
C PRO A 71 1.19 1.38 -3.36
N ASP A 72 1.84 2.11 -4.27
CA ASP A 72 2.06 3.57 -4.14
C ASP A 72 0.76 4.40 -4.15
N SER A 73 -0.30 3.87 -4.76
CA SER A 73 -1.68 4.36 -4.64
C SER A 73 -2.63 3.25 -5.09
N SER A 74 -3.78 3.10 -4.43
CA SER A 74 -4.74 2.04 -4.73
C SER A 74 -6.18 2.54 -4.75
N TRP A 75 -7.04 1.89 -5.53
CA TRP A 75 -8.48 2.11 -5.52
C TRP A 75 -9.23 0.79 -5.44
N VAL A 76 -10.20 0.71 -4.52
CA VAL A 76 -11.05 -0.47 -4.33
C VAL A 76 -12.50 -0.09 -4.57
N LYS A 77 -13.19 -0.87 -5.40
CA LYS A 77 -14.61 -0.67 -5.71
C LYS A 77 -15.46 -0.86 -4.45
N LEU A 78 -16.54 -0.07 -4.31
CA LEU A 78 -17.51 -0.28 -3.23
C LEU A 78 -18.11 -1.69 -3.31
N GLY A 79 -18.24 -2.34 -2.16
CA GLY A 79 -18.72 -3.73 -2.05
C GLY A 79 -17.65 -4.79 -2.24
N GLN A 80 -16.37 -4.41 -2.42
CA GLN A 80 -15.22 -5.32 -2.29
C GLN A 80 -14.49 -5.03 -0.98
N GLU A 81 -14.21 -6.07 -0.20
CA GLU A 81 -13.47 -6.01 1.06
C GLU A 81 -12.20 -6.87 0.89
N ALA A 82 -11.02 -6.25 1.01
CA ALA A 82 -9.72 -6.93 0.91
C ALA A 82 -8.63 -6.11 1.62
N PHE A 83 -8.91 -5.67 2.84
CA PHE A 83 -7.98 -4.85 3.63
C PHE A 83 -7.32 -5.71 4.68
N LEU A 84 -6.05 -5.45 4.96
CA LEU A 84 -5.44 -5.92 6.21
C LEU A 84 -6.06 -5.12 7.35
N GLU A 85 -6.57 -5.79 8.39
CA GLU A 85 -7.06 -5.11 9.60
C GLU A 85 -5.88 -4.44 10.34
N ASP A 86 -6.15 -3.30 10.99
CA ASP A 86 -5.19 -2.52 11.77
C ASP A 86 -4.65 -3.27 13.00
#